data_AF-A0ABD0YHE8-F1
#
_entry.id   AF-A0ABD0YHE8-F1
#
_cell.length_a   1.000
_cell.length_b   1.000
_cell.length_c   1.000
_cell.angle_alpha   90.00
_cell.angle_beta   90.00
_cell.angle_gamma   90.00
#
_symmetry.space_group_name_H-M   'P 1'
#
loop_
_entity.id
_entity.type
_entity.pdbx_description
1 polymer ?
#
loop_
_entity_poly.entity_id
_entity_poly.type
_entity_poly.pdbx_seq_one_letter_code
_entity_poly.pdbx_strand_id
1 'polypeptide(L)'
;MLNRWGPNVKEMSAIRKYLATQSIALNQPPLIGGMEVDLPRLYQTVQQCGGLKEVIEKKRWTRVADAMKIPKSAQDRVTKLDDIYCKFLLPYDTLSHGELRV
;
A
#
# COMPACT_ATOMS: atom_id res chain seq x y z
N MET A 1 13.76 -12.94 -23.81
CA MET A 1 13.02 -13.55 -22.70
C MET A 1 12.28 -12.42 -21.99
N LEU A 2 10.95 -12.36 -22.07
CA LEU A 2 10.19 -11.20 -21.59
C LEU A 2 10.19 -11.18 -20.05
N ASN A 3 10.87 -10.21 -19.45
CA ASN A 3 10.77 -9.89 -18.03
C ASN A 3 9.34 -9.40 -17.71
N ARG A 4 8.44 -10.37 -17.49
CA ARG A 4 7.02 -10.23 -17.11
C ARG A 4 6.82 -9.70 -15.69
N TRP A 5 7.85 -9.07 -15.11
CA TRP A 5 7.91 -8.55 -13.76
C TRP A 5 8.07 -7.04 -13.87
N GLY A 6 6.95 -6.32 -14.02
CA GLY A 6 6.95 -4.85 -13.99
C GLY A 6 7.45 -4.31 -12.64
N PRO A 7 7.71 -3.00 -12.53
CA PRO A 7 8.17 -2.34 -11.29
C PRO A 7 7.33 -2.72 -10.06
N ASN A 8 6.01 -2.89 -10.23
CA ASN A 8 5.09 -3.35 -9.20
C ASN A 8 5.50 -4.66 -8.52
N VAL A 9 6.13 -5.60 -9.23
CA VAL A 9 6.50 -6.89 -8.62
C VAL A 9 7.78 -6.78 -7.80
N LYS A 10 8.72 -5.93 -8.20
CA LYS A 10 9.91 -5.63 -7.39
C LYS A 10 9.53 -4.96 -6.08
N GLU A 11 8.65 -3.96 -6.12
CA GLU A 11 8.10 -3.28 -4.94
C GLU A 11 7.39 -4.28 -4.03
N MET A 12 6.49 -5.10 -4.58
CA MET A 12 5.76 -6.12 -3.84
C MET A 12 6.68 -7.15 -3.18
N SER A 13 7.76 -7.59 -3.85
CA SER A 13 8.75 -8.51 -3.29
C SER A 13 9.55 -7.87 -2.15
N ALA A 14 9.92 -6.60 -2.27
CA ALA A 14 10.65 -5.88 -1.23
C ALA A 14 9.77 -5.69 0.02
N ILE A 15 8.52 -5.26 -0.15
CA ILE A 15 7.54 -5.14 0.93
C ILE A 15 7.35 -6.48 1.62
N ARG A 16 7.08 -7.58 0.88
CA ARG A 16 6.92 -8.92 1.47
C ARG A 16 8.14 -9.37 2.24
N LYS A 17 9.34 -9.15 1.69
CA LYS A 17 10.59 -9.56 2.34
C LYS A 17 10.81 -8.80 3.64
N TYR A 18 10.48 -7.51 3.68
CA TYR A 18 10.56 -6.71 4.90
C TYR A 18 9.49 -7.08 5.93
N LEU A 19 8.27 -7.39 5.49
CA LEU A 19 7.22 -7.86 6.39
C LEU A 19 7.59 -9.20 7.03
N ALA A 20 8.24 -10.08 6.28
CA ALA A 20 8.79 -11.30 6.82
C ALA A 20 9.85 -11.03 7.92
N THR A 21 10.68 -9.97 7.81
CA THR A 21 11.62 -9.61 8.89
C THR A 21 10.90 -9.07 10.12
N GLN A 22 9.75 -8.40 9.95
CA GLN A 22 8.88 -7.94 11.03
C GLN A 22 7.99 -9.05 11.62
N SER A 23 8.16 -10.32 11.23
CA SER A 23 7.27 -11.43 11.59
C SER A 23 5.80 -11.21 11.20
N ILE A 24 5.57 -10.34 10.20
CA ILE A 24 4.26 -10.12 9.60
C ILE A 24 4.15 -11.08 8.41
N ALA A 25 3.50 -12.22 8.65
CA ALA A 25 3.22 -13.17 7.59
C ALA A 25 2.17 -12.58 6.63
N LEU A 26 2.62 -12.02 5.50
CA LEU A 26 1.74 -11.65 4.38
C LEU A 26 1.30 -12.90 3.61
N ASN A 27 0.76 -13.88 4.33
CA ASN A 27 0.29 -15.14 3.76
C ASN A 27 -0.97 -14.94 2.91
N GLN A 28 -1.77 -13.91 3.25
CA GLN A 28 -2.94 -13.51 2.49
C GLN A 28 -2.90 -12.00 2.21
N PRO A 29 -3.27 -11.57 0.99
CA PRO A 29 -3.43 -10.15 0.70
C PRO A 29 -4.53 -9.57 1.59
N PRO A 30 -4.38 -8.31 2.05
CA PRO A 30 -5.38 -7.71 2.90
C PRO A 30 -6.69 -7.52 2.12
N LEU A 31 -7.81 -7.90 2.75
CA LEU A 31 -9.14 -7.89 2.15
C LEU A 31 -9.99 -6.76 2.74
N ILE A 32 -10.57 -5.94 1.87
CA ILE A 32 -11.52 -4.89 2.25
C ILE A 32 -12.86 -5.18 1.59
N GLY A 33 -13.87 -5.49 2.40
CA GLY A 33 -15.21 -5.80 1.89
C GLY A 33 -15.24 -6.97 0.91
N GLY A 34 -14.33 -7.94 1.06
CA GLY A 34 -14.18 -9.08 0.15
C GLY A 34 -13.34 -8.81 -1.10
N MET A 35 -12.78 -7.61 -1.28
CA MET A 35 -11.84 -7.30 -2.36
C MET A 35 -10.39 -7.34 -1.87
N GLU A 36 -9.54 -8.01 -2.64
CA GLU A 36 -8.09 -8.06 -2.42
C GLU A 36 -7.48 -6.68 -2.67
N VAL A 37 -6.71 -6.19 -1.70
CA VAL A 37 -6.01 -4.91 -1.80
C VAL A 37 -4.59 -5.13 -2.29
N ASP A 38 -4.31 -4.54 -3.45
CA ASP A 38 -3.01 -4.58 -4.07
C ASP A 38 -2.08 -3.50 -3.47
N LEU A 39 -1.12 -3.91 -2.66
CA LEU A 39 -0.19 -3.04 -1.93
C LEU A 39 0.61 -2.06 -2.82
N PRO A 40 1.30 -2.50 -3.90
CA PRO A 40 2.05 -1.57 -4.75
C PRO A 40 1.12 -0.59 -5.48
N ARG A 41 -0.09 -1.04 -5.86
CA ARG A 41 -1.09 -0.12 -6.44
C ARG A 41 -1.58 0.90 -5.43
N LEU A 42 -1.77 0.49 -4.18
CA LEU A 42 -2.12 1.40 -3.08
C LEU A 42 -1.04 2.46 -2.90
N TYR A 43 0.23 2.03 -2.86
CA TYR A 43 1.39 2.93 -2.76
C TYR A 43 1.40 3.98 -3.88
N GLN A 44 1.33 3.52 -5.14
CA GLN A 44 1.31 4.40 -6.31
C GLN A 44 0.13 5.38 -6.29
N THR A 45 -1.04 4.93 -5.83
CA THR A 45 -2.23 5.78 -5.75
C THR A 45 -2.09 6.87 -4.70
N VAL A 46 -1.48 6.54 -3.56
CA VAL A 46 -1.18 7.50 -2.48
C VAL A 46 -0.12 8.50 -2.93
N GLN A 47 0.95 8.08 -3.60
CA GLN A 47 1.95 9.00 -4.15
C GLN A 47 1.35 9.92 -5.22
N GLN A 48 0.50 9.41 -6.10
CA GLN A 48 -0.25 10.25 -7.05
C GLN A 48 -1.18 11.27 -6.37
N CYS A 49 -1.63 11.00 -5.14
CA CYS A 49 -2.43 11.94 -4.35
C CYS A 49 -1.61 12.99 -3.59
N GLY A 50 -0.27 13.01 -3.72
CA GLY A 50 0.64 13.92 -3.02
C GLY A 50 1.32 13.30 -1.79
N GLY A 51 1.19 11.99 -1.62
CA GLY A 51 1.80 11.22 -0.54
C GLY A 51 0.91 10.95 0.65
N LEU A 52 1.37 10.03 1.52
CA LEU A 52 0.59 9.57 2.67
C LEU A 52 0.13 10.73 3.54
N LYS A 53 1.04 11.66 3.83
CA LYS A 53 0.76 12.83 4.66
C LYS A 53 -0.41 13.65 4.11
N GLU A 54 -0.40 13.97 2.81
CA GLU A 54 -1.48 14.72 2.18
C GLU A 54 -2.79 13.91 2.15
N VAL A 55 -2.71 12.59 1.92
CA VAL A 55 -3.90 11.72 1.96
C VAL A 55 -4.54 11.69 3.35
N ILE A 56 -3.74 11.64 4.41
CA ILE A 56 -4.22 11.68 5.81
C ILE A 56 -4.74 13.07 6.17
N GLU A 57 -3.94 14.12 5.98
CA GLU A 57 -4.29 15.50 6.34
C GLU A 57 -5.55 15.99 5.62
N LYS A 58 -5.66 15.68 4.31
CA LYS A 58 -6.83 16.08 3.49
C LYS A 58 -7.93 15.02 3.46
N LYS A 59 -7.83 13.94 4.28
CA LYS A 59 -8.79 12.82 4.32
C LYS A 59 -9.13 12.26 2.94
N ARG A 60 -8.14 12.16 2.05
CA ARG A 60 -8.30 11.68 0.66
C ARG A 60 -8.35 10.16 0.54
N TRP A 61 -8.30 9.42 1.66
CA TRP A 61 -8.44 7.96 1.66
C TRP A 61 -9.67 7.47 0.91
N THR A 62 -10.78 8.20 0.97
CA THR A 62 -11.99 7.88 0.20
C THR A 62 -11.73 7.87 -1.31
N ARG A 63 -10.91 8.82 -1.80
CA ARG A 63 -10.52 8.92 -3.21
C ARG A 63 -9.52 7.82 -3.59
N VAL A 64 -8.56 7.52 -2.73
CA VAL A 64 -7.63 6.39 -2.91
C VAL A 64 -8.41 5.08 -3.00
N ALA A 65 -9.37 4.89 -2.10
CA ALA A 65 -10.22 3.72 -2.12
C ALA A 65 -11.03 3.62 -3.41
N ASP A 66 -11.55 4.73 -3.92
CA ASP A 66 -12.36 4.78 -5.14
C ASP A 66 -11.50 4.45 -6.37
N ALA A 67 -10.27 4.96 -6.42
CA ALA A 67 -9.28 4.60 -7.43
C ALA A 67 -8.88 3.10 -7.36
N MET A 68 -8.87 2.52 -6.16
CA MET A 68 -8.67 1.08 -5.93
C MET A 68 -9.94 0.24 -6.21
N LYS A 69 -11.02 0.87 -6.69
CA LYS A 69 -12.32 0.24 -6.99
C LYS A 69 -12.95 -0.52 -5.82
N ILE A 70 -12.61 -0.16 -4.59
CA ILE A 70 -13.19 -0.81 -3.41
C ILE A 70 -14.68 -0.41 -3.29
N PRO A 71 -15.59 -1.33 -2.94
CA PRO A 71 -17.01 -1.03 -2.83
C PRO A 71 -17.29 0.02 -1.74
N LYS A 72 -18.18 0.98 -2.04
CA LYS A 72 -18.66 1.98 -1.07
C LYS A 72 -19.44 1.36 0.08
N SER A 73 -19.98 0.15 -0.10
CA SER A 73 -20.65 -0.62 0.96
C SER A 73 -19.71 -1.02 2.10
N ALA A 74 -18.40 -1.11 1.85
CA ALA A 74 -17.42 -1.34 2.90
C ALA A 74 -17.17 -0.04 3.67
N GLN A 75 -17.94 0.21 4.74
CA GLN A 75 -17.82 1.41 5.56
C GLN A 75 -16.41 1.55 6.15
N ASP A 76 -15.78 0.43 6.52
CA ASP A 76 -14.39 0.40 7.05
C ASP A 76 -13.31 0.51 5.97
N ARG A 77 -13.66 0.75 4.69
CA ARG A 77 -12.66 0.78 3.61
C ARG A 77 -11.58 1.82 3.79
N VAL A 78 -11.92 2.97 4.36
CA VAL A 78 -10.99 4.08 4.57
C VAL A 78 -10.01 3.71 5.67
N THR A 79 -10.52 3.32 6.84
CA THR A 79 -9.71 2.96 8.00
C THR A 79 -8.84 1.73 7.73
N LYS A 80 -9.37 0.71 7.04
CA LYS A 80 -8.56 -0.45 6.63
C LYS A 80 -7.45 -0.08 5.66
N LEU A 81 -7.70 0.80 4.68
CA LEU A 81 -6.64 1.23 3.76
C LEU A 81 -5.52 1.96 4.48
N ASP A 82 -5.89 2.83 5.43
CA ASP A 82 -4.95 3.53 6.28
C ASP A 82 -4.11 2.56 7.11
N ASP A 83 -4.75 1.61 7.80
CA ASP A 83 -4.06 0.58 8.59
C ASP A 83 -3.13 -0.28 7.72
N ILE A 84 -3.60 -0.75 6.56
CA ILE A 84 -2.80 -1.51 5.59
C ILE A 84 -1.59 -0.69 5.16
N TYR A 85 -1.78 0.57 4.79
CA TYR A 85 -0.66 1.41 4.38
C TYR A 85 0.34 1.60 5.53
N CYS A 86 -0.16 1.95 6.71
CA CYS A 86 0.67 2.18 7.89
C CYS A 86 1.45 0.92 8.30
N LYS A 87 0.82 -0.25 8.18
CA LYS A 87 1.41 -1.54 8.57
C LYS A 87 2.38 -2.10 7.54
N PHE A 88 2.06 -1.95 6.26
CA PHE A 88 2.79 -2.62 5.17
C PHE A 88 3.67 -1.69 4.34
N LEU A 89 3.27 -0.45 4.14
CA LEU A 89 3.91 0.50 3.23
C LEU A 89 4.71 1.58 3.96
N LEU A 90 4.28 2.04 5.14
CA LEU A 90 5.01 3.03 5.93
C LEU A 90 6.45 2.61 6.26
N PRO A 91 6.72 1.39 6.77
CA PRO A 91 8.11 0.97 7.03
C PRO A 91 8.94 0.88 5.73
N TYR A 92 8.31 0.56 4.59
CA TYR A 92 8.99 0.53 3.30
C TYR A 92 9.30 1.95 2.77
N ASP A 93 8.38 2.90 2.97
CA ASP A 93 8.53 4.30 2.57
C ASP A 93 9.61 5.00 3.41
N THR A 94 9.69 4.70 4.71
CA THR A 94 10.74 5.24 5.59
C THR A 94 12.12 4.66 5.29
N LEU A 95 12.23 3.39 4.89
CA LEU A 95 13.48 2.80 4.40
C LEU A 95 13.93 3.39 3.07
N SER A 96 13.00 3.51 2.12
CA SER A 96 13.30 4.07 0.79
C SER A 96 13.75 5.54 0.89
N HIS A 97 13.22 6.31 1.86
CA HIS A 97 13.70 7.66 2.16
C HIS A 97 15.00 7.70 2.98
N GLY A 98 15.30 6.66 3.76
CA GLY A 98 16.48 6.57 4.61
C GLY A 98 17.76 6.18 3.88
N GLU A 99 17.68 5.32 2.85
CA GLU A 99 18.85 4.81 2.11
C GLU A 99 19.37 5.75 1.01
N LEU A 100 18.67 6.84 0.68
CA LEU A 100 19.14 7.86 -0.28
C LEU A 100 19.98 8.99 0.36
N ARG A 101 20.48 8.77 1.58
CA ARG A 101 21.41 9.68 2.26
C ARG A 101 22.69 8.93 2.67
N VAL A 102 23.48 8.52 1.68
CA VAL A 102 24.92 8.27 1.87
C VAL A 102 25.66 8.91 0.70
#